data_AF-A0A838PAT4-F1
#
_entry.id   AF-A0A838PAT4-F1
#
_cell.length_a   1.000
_cell.length_b   1.000
_cell.length_c   1.000
_cell.angle_alpha   90.00
_cell.angle_beta   90.00
_cell.angle_gamma   90.00
#
_symmetry.space_group_name_H-M   'P 1'
#
loop_
_entity.id
_entity.type
_entity.pdbx_description
1 polymer ?
#
loop_
_entity_poly.entity_id
_entity_poly.type
_entity_poly.pdbx_seq_one_letter_code
_entity_poly.pdbx_strand_id
1 'polypeptide(L)'
;MINGRVAFVSSAGYGTQSDIYTMNPDGSDRKQLTFSQEHEGEPAWSPDGTKIAFASLHLTGNGGYSEIFVMNADGSDQRRLTQSKYDRSPTWSPDGTKIAFWHLNSITMPSSWEIFVMNADRSDQRAVASTSNSSLQQPAWSPDGLKFAASA
;
A
#
# COMPACT_ATOMS: atom_id res chain seq x y z
N MET A 1 14.30 -1.82 -6.66
CA MET A 1 14.00 -1.61 -8.10
C MET A 1 13.57 -2.94 -8.66
N ILE A 2 12.39 -3.02 -9.26
CA ILE A 2 11.87 -4.25 -9.87
C ILE A 2 11.38 -3.85 -11.27
N ASN A 3 11.78 -4.60 -12.30
CA ASN A 3 11.52 -4.29 -13.72
C ASN A 3 12.08 -2.95 -14.24
N GLY A 4 13.10 -2.39 -13.58
CA GLY A 4 13.78 -1.18 -14.05
C GLY A 4 12.90 0.07 -14.05
N ARG A 5 11.83 0.11 -13.24
CA ARG A 5 10.99 1.29 -13.03
C ARG A 5 10.90 1.68 -11.55
N VAL A 6 10.57 2.94 -11.32
CA VAL A 6 10.25 3.51 -10.02
C VAL A 6 8.76 3.82 -10.00
N ALA A 7 8.04 3.44 -8.95
CA ALA A 7 6.70 3.94 -8.67
C ALA A 7 6.79 5.06 -7.63
N PHE A 8 6.04 6.13 -7.83
CA PHE A 8 6.08 7.31 -6.96
C PHE A 8 4.74 8.05 -6.96
N VAL A 9 4.57 8.94 -5.98
CA VAL A 9 3.37 9.75 -5.80
C VAL A 9 3.61 11.15 -6.36
N SER A 10 2.65 11.73 -7.07
CA SER A 10 2.72 13.11 -7.55
C SER A 10 1.34 13.75 -7.64
N SER A 11 1.24 15.05 -7.37
CA SER A 11 0.02 15.85 -7.50
C SER A 11 -0.01 16.65 -8.81
N ALA A 12 0.71 16.22 -9.85
CA ALA A 12 0.86 16.98 -11.09
C ALA A 12 -0.36 16.90 -12.03
N GLY A 13 -1.44 16.24 -11.61
CA GLY A 13 -2.70 16.12 -12.37
C GLY A 13 -3.58 17.38 -12.29
N TYR A 14 -4.83 17.24 -12.73
CA TYR A 14 -5.81 18.35 -12.83
C TYR A 14 -6.47 18.76 -11.49
N GLY A 15 -5.91 18.38 -10.34
CA GLY A 15 -6.50 18.62 -9.03
C GLY A 15 -5.49 18.61 -7.88
N THR A 16 -5.98 18.76 -6.65
CA THR A 16 -5.15 18.71 -5.42
C THR A 16 -4.86 17.29 -4.95
N GLN A 17 -5.42 16.29 -5.64
CA GLN A 17 -5.24 14.87 -5.40
C GLN A 17 -3.82 14.42 -5.74
N SER A 18 -3.38 13.35 -5.08
CA SER A 18 -2.11 12.71 -5.39
C SER A 18 -2.35 11.40 -6.12
N ASP A 19 -1.66 11.19 -7.23
CA ASP A 19 -1.78 9.99 -8.05
C ASP A 19 -0.49 9.17 -8.04
N ILE A 20 -0.60 7.89 -8.38
CA ILE A 20 0.56 7.01 -8.58
C ILE A 20 1.05 7.14 -10.01
N TYR A 21 2.35 7.34 -10.13
CA TYR A 21 3.07 7.39 -11.38
C TYR A 21 4.16 6.32 -11.41
N THR A 22 4.60 6.00 -12.62
CA THR A 22 5.85 5.27 -12.86
C THR A 22 6.78 6.04 -13.78
N MET A 23 8.07 5.78 -13.68
CA MET A 23 9.10 6.28 -14.61
C MET A 23 10.30 5.35 -14.62
N ASN A 24 11.17 5.51 -15.61
CA ASN A 24 12.50 4.92 -15.61
C ASN A 24 13.40 5.60 -14.55
N PRO A 25 14.44 4.91 -14.03
CA PRO A 25 15.37 5.47 -13.04
C PRO A 25 16.10 6.73 -13.50
N ASP A 26 16.26 6.92 -14.80
CA ASP A 26 16.82 8.14 -15.40
C ASP A 26 15.81 9.30 -15.49
N GLY A 27 14.57 9.10 -15.01
CA GLY A 27 13.48 10.06 -15.04
C GLY A 27 12.66 10.08 -16.33
N SER A 28 13.03 9.28 -17.33
CA SER A 28 12.30 9.18 -18.60
C SER A 28 11.03 8.32 -18.47
N ASP A 29 10.17 8.38 -19.49
CA ASP A 29 8.93 7.58 -19.59
C ASP A 29 8.00 7.69 -18.37
N ARG A 30 7.80 8.92 -17.90
CA ARG A 30 6.87 9.21 -16.82
C ARG A 30 5.42 8.93 -17.27
N LYS A 31 4.74 8.04 -16.56
CA LYS A 31 3.35 7.63 -16.84
C LYS A 31 2.49 7.70 -15.57
N GLN A 32 1.30 8.28 -15.68
CA GLN A 32 0.28 8.24 -14.64
C GLN A 32 -0.46 6.89 -14.67
N LEU A 33 -0.67 6.25 -13.52
CA LEU A 33 -1.33 4.95 -13.39
C LEU A 33 -2.71 5.03 -12.75
N THR A 34 -2.93 5.97 -11.83
CA THR A 34 -4.24 6.22 -11.19
C THR A 34 -4.82 7.54 -11.65
N PHE A 35 -6.15 7.65 -11.64
CA PHE A 35 -6.87 8.83 -12.13
C PHE A 35 -8.12 9.12 -11.28
N SER A 36 -8.12 8.72 -10.00
CA SER A 36 -9.31 8.85 -9.17
C SER A 36 -9.41 10.26 -8.54
N GLN A 37 -10.48 10.52 -7.80
CA GLN A 37 -10.65 11.76 -7.04
C GLN A 37 -10.11 11.64 -5.60
N GLU A 38 -9.49 10.51 -5.27
CA GLU A 38 -8.93 10.22 -3.95
C GLU A 38 -7.48 10.69 -3.84
N HIS A 39 -6.82 10.37 -2.73
CA HIS A 39 -5.38 10.54 -2.56
C HIS A 39 -4.68 9.18 -2.56
N GLU A 40 -3.97 8.88 -3.63
CA GLU A 40 -3.29 7.61 -3.83
C GLU A 40 -1.85 7.74 -3.37
N GLY A 41 -1.40 6.75 -2.61
CA GLY A 41 -0.14 6.82 -1.93
C GLY A 41 0.47 5.47 -1.61
N GLU A 42 1.71 5.52 -1.14
CA GLU A 42 2.43 4.37 -0.58
C GLU A 42 2.50 3.17 -1.54
N PRO A 43 2.90 3.36 -2.82
CA PRO A 43 2.94 2.27 -3.79
C PRO A 43 4.06 1.27 -3.45
N ALA A 44 3.75 -0.02 -3.56
CA ALA A 44 4.66 -1.14 -3.37
C ALA A 44 4.58 -2.13 -4.53
N TRP A 45 5.71 -2.36 -5.18
CA TRP A 45 5.84 -3.33 -6.27
C TRP A 45 5.80 -4.77 -5.75
N SER A 46 5.13 -5.65 -6.50
CA SER A 46 5.31 -7.09 -6.33
C SER A 46 6.74 -7.51 -6.70
N PRO A 47 7.28 -8.61 -6.14
CA PRO A 47 8.65 -9.07 -6.40
C PRO A 47 8.96 -9.35 -7.87
N ASP A 48 7.96 -9.81 -8.62
CA ASP A 48 8.02 -10.04 -10.07
C ASP A 48 7.78 -8.76 -10.90
N GLY A 49 7.42 -7.66 -10.25
CA GLY A 49 7.13 -6.36 -10.84
C GLY A 49 5.93 -6.35 -11.77
N THR A 50 5.03 -7.32 -11.66
CA THR A 50 3.81 -7.38 -12.49
C THR A 50 2.65 -6.61 -11.86
N LYS A 51 2.73 -6.28 -10.57
CA LYS A 51 1.67 -5.62 -9.80
C LYS A 51 2.19 -4.52 -8.90
N ILE A 52 1.30 -3.59 -8.55
CA ILE A 52 1.52 -2.53 -7.58
C ILE A 52 0.38 -2.56 -6.57
N ALA A 53 0.70 -2.72 -5.29
CA ALA A 53 -0.22 -2.47 -4.19
C ALA A 53 -0.08 -1.03 -3.72
N PHE A 54 -1.14 -0.41 -3.24
CA PHE A 54 -1.12 0.99 -2.80
C PHE A 54 -2.26 1.32 -1.84
N ALA A 55 -2.12 2.41 -1.10
CA ALA A 55 -3.18 2.97 -0.28
C ALA A 55 -3.99 4.01 -1.09
N SER A 56 -5.31 3.91 -1.06
CA SER A 56 -6.22 4.95 -1.53
C SER A 56 -6.86 5.62 -0.33
N LEU A 57 -6.62 6.93 -0.15
CA LEU A 57 -7.10 7.73 0.96
C LEU A 57 -8.26 8.61 0.52
N HIS A 58 -9.44 8.32 1.07
CA HIS A 58 -10.63 9.13 0.90
C HIS A 58 -10.73 10.20 1.98
N LEU A 59 -10.72 11.47 1.56
CA LEU A 59 -10.86 12.62 2.45
C LEU A 59 -12.32 13.09 2.49
N THR A 60 -12.80 13.40 3.68
CA THR A 60 -14.13 13.91 3.99
C THR A 60 -14.02 15.14 4.91
N GLY A 61 -15.10 15.89 5.07
CA GLY A 61 -15.12 17.03 6.00
C GLY A 61 -14.86 16.67 7.47
N ASN A 62 -15.02 15.41 7.85
CA ASN A 62 -14.85 14.93 9.24
C ASN A 62 -13.61 14.03 9.42
N GLY A 63 -12.62 14.12 8.52
CA GLY A 63 -11.42 13.28 8.49
C GLY A 63 -11.34 12.45 7.21
N GLY A 64 -10.62 11.33 7.22
CA GLY A 64 -10.53 10.45 6.05
C GLY A 64 -10.27 9.01 6.43
N TYR A 65 -10.47 8.09 5.50
CA TYR A 65 -10.13 6.67 5.67
C TYR A 65 -9.35 6.17 4.47
N SER A 66 -8.48 5.21 4.71
CA SER A 66 -7.66 4.59 3.67
C SER A 66 -7.94 3.11 3.53
N GLU A 67 -7.78 2.60 2.32
CA GLU A 67 -8.00 1.21 1.94
C GLU A 67 -6.84 0.76 1.05
N ILE A 68 -6.49 -0.53 1.10
CA ILE A 68 -5.45 -1.07 0.23
C ILE A 68 -6.07 -1.50 -1.09
N PHE A 69 -5.41 -1.15 -2.19
CA PHE A 69 -5.72 -1.54 -3.55
C PHE A 69 -4.53 -2.25 -4.18
N VAL A 70 -4.79 -2.98 -5.27
CA VAL A 70 -3.74 -3.47 -6.16
C VAL A 70 -4.15 -3.24 -7.61
N MET A 71 -3.17 -3.04 -8.48
CA MET A 71 -3.34 -2.96 -9.92
C MET A 71 -2.19 -3.70 -10.63
N ASN A 72 -2.33 -3.94 -11.91
CA ASN A 72 -1.22 -4.36 -12.76
C ASN A 72 -0.20 -3.21 -12.91
N ALA A 73 1.04 -3.56 -13.24
CA ALA A 73 2.16 -2.63 -13.42
C ALA A 73 1.88 -1.47 -14.40
N ASP A 74 0.97 -1.68 -15.35
CA ASP A 74 0.59 -0.73 -16.38
C ASP A 74 -0.59 0.19 -15.98
N GLY A 75 -1.17 -0.02 -14.79
CA GLY A 75 -2.33 0.69 -14.25
C GLY A 75 -3.67 -0.03 -14.45
N SER A 76 -3.71 -1.14 -15.20
CA SER A 76 -4.95 -1.90 -15.45
C SER A 76 -5.36 -2.77 -14.26
N ASP A 77 -6.60 -3.29 -14.29
CA ASP A 77 -7.17 -4.18 -13.27
C ASP A 77 -7.06 -3.67 -11.84
N GLN A 78 -7.25 -2.36 -11.65
CA GLN A 78 -7.30 -1.77 -10.31
C GLN A 78 -8.44 -2.38 -9.49
N ARG A 79 -8.09 -2.88 -8.31
CA ARG A 79 -9.00 -3.69 -7.52
C ARG A 79 -8.76 -3.45 -6.02
N ARG A 80 -9.83 -3.11 -5.29
CA ARG A 80 -9.80 -2.89 -3.83
C ARG A 80 -9.55 -4.19 -3.08
N LEU A 81 -8.58 -4.22 -2.19
CA LEU A 81 -8.20 -5.41 -1.42
C LEU A 81 -8.86 -5.47 -0.04
N THR A 82 -8.88 -4.37 0.69
CA THR A 82 -9.41 -4.34 2.05
C THR A 82 -10.77 -3.66 2.13
N GLN A 83 -11.67 -4.20 2.95
CA GLN A 83 -12.97 -3.57 3.21
C GLN A 83 -13.01 -2.77 4.53
N SER A 84 -12.01 -2.96 5.37
CA SER A 84 -11.76 -2.19 6.57
C SER A 84 -11.33 -0.77 6.23
N LYS A 85 -11.77 0.18 7.06
CA LYS A 85 -11.31 1.57 6.99
C LYS A 85 -9.99 1.66 7.75
N TYR A 86 -9.08 2.53 7.29
CA TYR A 86 -7.79 2.86 7.91
C TYR A 86 -6.69 1.81 7.71
N ASP A 87 -6.56 1.28 6.50
CA ASP A 87 -5.44 0.42 6.11
C ASP A 87 -4.37 1.21 5.35
N ARG A 88 -3.09 0.98 5.63
CA ARG A 88 -1.96 1.73 5.05
C ARG A 88 -0.69 0.89 4.88
N SER A 89 0.24 1.44 4.10
CA SER A 89 1.62 0.98 3.89
C SER A 89 1.71 -0.49 3.49
N PRO A 90 1.13 -0.86 2.34
CA PRO A 90 1.18 -2.22 1.87
C PRO A 90 2.60 -2.62 1.49
N THR A 91 2.94 -3.88 1.71
CA THR A 91 4.21 -4.49 1.26
C THR A 91 3.97 -5.91 0.79
N TRP A 92 4.71 -6.35 -0.23
CA TRP A 92 4.60 -7.71 -0.76
C TRP A 92 5.56 -8.65 -0.06
N SER A 93 5.11 -9.88 0.19
CA SER A 93 6.02 -10.96 0.58
C SER A 93 7.04 -11.24 -0.54
N PRO A 94 8.25 -11.75 -0.23
CA PRO A 94 9.29 -11.99 -1.23
C PRO A 94 8.88 -12.98 -2.33
N ASP A 95 7.97 -13.92 -2.01
CA ASP A 95 7.40 -14.88 -2.95
C ASP A 95 6.21 -14.33 -3.76
N GLY A 96 5.76 -13.10 -3.47
CA GLY A 96 4.65 -12.42 -4.14
C GLY A 96 3.26 -12.97 -3.80
N THR A 97 3.14 -13.90 -2.85
CA THR A 97 1.86 -14.57 -2.55
C THR A 97 1.01 -13.81 -1.55
N LYS A 98 1.61 -12.93 -0.74
CA LYS A 98 0.98 -12.22 0.36
C LYS A 98 1.26 -10.72 0.34
N ILE A 99 0.37 -9.98 0.99
CA ILE A 99 0.50 -8.56 1.25
C ILE A 99 0.37 -8.34 2.75
N ALA A 100 1.30 -7.60 3.35
CA ALA A 100 1.20 -7.10 4.71
C ALA A 100 0.87 -5.60 4.69
N PHE A 101 0.14 -5.12 5.69
CA PHE A 101 -0.26 -3.72 5.81
C PHE A 101 -0.56 -3.35 7.26
N TRP A 102 -0.53 -2.07 7.56
CA TRP A 102 -0.99 -1.51 8.83
C TRP A 102 -2.51 -1.38 8.84
N HIS A 103 -3.13 -1.73 9.97
CA HIS A 103 -4.57 -1.66 10.20
C HIS A 103 -4.86 -0.96 11.54
N LEU A 104 -5.76 0.03 11.55
CA LEU A 104 -6.24 0.62 12.80
C LEU A 104 -7.49 -0.13 13.29
N ASN A 105 -7.39 -0.75 14.46
CA ASN A 105 -8.46 -1.63 14.97
C ASN A 105 -9.75 -0.88 15.40
N SER A 106 -9.63 0.38 15.81
CA SER A 106 -10.75 1.20 16.26
C SER A 106 -10.45 2.68 16.10
N ILE A 107 -11.47 3.46 15.73
CA ILE A 107 -11.41 4.93 15.77
C ILE A 107 -11.82 5.51 17.13
N THR A 108 -12.36 4.67 18.02
CA THR A 108 -12.67 5.04 19.40
C THR A 108 -11.58 4.54 20.33
N MET A 109 -11.29 5.29 21.39
CA MET A 109 -10.25 4.93 22.35
C MET A 109 -10.70 3.80 23.29
N PRO A 110 -9.80 2.86 23.64
CA PRO A 110 -8.41 2.78 23.19
C PRO A 110 -8.29 2.24 21.75
N SER A 111 -7.42 2.84 20.94
CA SER A 111 -7.09 2.38 19.59
C SER A 111 -5.66 1.85 19.53
N SER A 112 -5.41 0.91 18.62
CA SER A 112 -4.07 0.42 18.32
C SER A 112 -3.91 0.12 16.83
N TRP A 113 -2.70 0.37 16.34
CA TRP A 113 -2.28 -0.05 15.02
C TRP A 113 -1.74 -1.48 15.08
N GLU A 114 -2.21 -2.32 14.17
CA GLU A 114 -1.87 -3.73 14.06
C GLU A 114 -1.31 -4.03 12.67
N ILE A 115 -0.49 -5.07 12.57
CA ILE A 115 0.00 -5.57 11.29
C ILE A 115 -0.93 -6.70 10.85
N PHE A 116 -1.53 -6.52 9.69
CA PHE A 116 -2.33 -7.53 9.02
C PHE A 116 -1.56 -8.12 7.86
N VAL A 117 -1.86 -9.39 7.56
CA VAL A 117 -1.42 -10.08 6.36
C VAL A 117 -2.63 -10.69 5.69
N MET A 118 -2.64 -10.67 4.36
CA MET A 118 -3.61 -11.39 3.54
C MET A 118 -2.90 -12.01 2.33
N ASN A 119 -3.55 -12.97 1.68
CA ASN A 119 -3.14 -13.43 0.36
C ASN A 119 -3.40 -12.33 -0.68
N ALA A 120 -2.59 -12.29 -1.74
CA ALA A 120 -2.71 -11.28 -2.79
C ALA A 120 -4.06 -11.34 -3.55
N ASP A 121 -4.79 -12.45 -3.44
CA ASP A 121 -6.15 -12.66 -3.95
C ASP A 121 -7.26 -12.20 -2.99
N ARG A 122 -6.89 -11.56 -1.86
CA ARG A 122 -7.75 -11.07 -0.76
C ARG A 122 -8.22 -12.13 0.23
N SER A 123 -7.90 -13.40 0.02
CA SER A 123 -8.26 -14.43 0.97
C SER A 123 -7.34 -14.37 2.21
N ASP A 124 -7.79 -14.99 3.31
CA ASP A 124 -6.99 -15.18 4.54
C ASP A 124 -6.46 -13.87 5.16
N GLN A 125 -7.29 -12.83 5.20
CA GLN A 125 -6.96 -11.59 5.92
C GLN A 125 -7.00 -11.82 7.43
N ARG A 126 -5.86 -11.62 8.11
CA ARG A 126 -5.73 -11.79 9.56
C ARG A 126 -4.66 -10.90 10.17
N ALA A 127 -4.83 -10.56 11.45
CA ALA A 127 -3.78 -9.93 12.25
C ALA A 127 -2.63 -10.93 12.49
N VAL A 128 -1.39 -10.45 12.44
CA VAL A 128 -0.18 -11.25 12.72
C VAL A 128 0.71 -10.66 13.83
N ALA A 129 0.57 -9.37 14.14
CA ALA A 129 1.23 -8.74 15.28
C ALA A 129 0.49 -7.48 15.73
N SER A 130 0.42 -7.24 17.04
CA SER A 130 -0.01 -5.96 17.63
C SER A 130 1.21 -5.24 18.21
N THR A 131 1.46 -4.00 17.77
CA THR A 131 2.52 -3.17 18.37
C THR A 131 1.87 -2.18 19.33
N SER A 132 2.17 -2.30 20.63
CA SER A 132 1.76 -1.31 21.65
C SER A 132 2.55 0.00 21.58
N ASN A 133 3.53 0.11 20.67
CA ASN A 133 4.33 1.30 20.45
C ASN A 133 4.04 1.91 19.09
N SER A 134 3.67 3.19 19.11
CA SER A 134 3.26 4.03 17.99
C SER A 134 4.39 4.45 17.03
N SER A 135 5.45 3.65 16.90
CA SER A 135 6.50 3.92 15.91
C SER A 135 6.00 3.42 14.55
N LEU A 136 5.59 4.36 13.70
CA LEU A 136 5.15 4.21 12.30
C LEU A 136 6.25 3.59 11.40
N GLN A 137 6.64 2.35 11.65
CA GLN A 137 7.68 1.66 10.89
C GLN A 137 7.03 0.84 9.77
N GLN A 138 7.45 1.01 8.52
CA GLN A 138 6.88 0.22 7.43
C GLN A 138 7.03 -1.28 7.73
N PRO A 139 5.98 -2.10 7.54
CA PRO A 139 6.15 -3.54 7.70
C PRO A 139 7.13 -3.97 6.62
N ALA A 140 8.24 -4.59 7.03
CA ALA A 140 9.22 -5.15 6.10
C ALA A 140 9.27 -6.66 6.31
N TRP A 141 9.14 -7.41 5.21
CA TRP A 141 9.35 -8.84 5.21
C TRP A 141 10.84 -9.15 5.36
N SER A 142 11.19 -10.15 6.17
CA SER A 142 12.51 -10.76 6.11
C SER A 142 12.74 -11.41 4.74
N PRO A 143 13.99 -11.55 4.28
CA PRO A 143 14.30 -12.14 2.97
C PRO A 143 13.75 -13.56 2.77
N ASP A 144 13.54 -14.30 3.86
CA ASP A 144 12.95 -15.63 3.88
C ASP A 144 11.41 -15.64 3.95
N GLY A 145 10.77 -14.48 4.06
CA GLY A 145 9.31 -14.32 4.14
C GLY A 145 8.68 -14.80 5.46
N LEU A 146 9.49 -15.15 6.47
CA LEU A 146 9.01 -15.79 7.70
C LEU A 146 8.92 -14.85 8.90
N LYS A 147 9.44 -13.62 8.82
CA LYS A 147 9.50 -12.65 9.93
C LYS A 147 9.20 -11.24 9.46
N PHE A 148 8.67 -10.43 10.38
CA PHE A 148 8.53 -8.98 10.21
C PHE A 148 9.59 -8.28 11.06
N ALA A 149 10.26 -7.30 10.47
CA ALA A 149 11.06 -6.36 11.23
C ALA A 149 10.34 -5.01 11.25
N ALA A 150 10.21 -4.44 12.43
CA ALA A 150 10.00 -3.01 12.61
C ALA A 150 11.42 -2.42 12.74
N SER A 151 11.88 -1.65 11.74
CA SER A 151 13.26 -1.13 11.74
C SER A 151 13.39 0.06 12.70
N ALA A 152 14.18 -0.13 13.77
CA ALA A 152 14.51 0.88 14.79
C ALA A 152 15.19 2.14 14.24
#